data_AF-A0A3C2D378-F1
#
_entry.id   AF-A0A3C2D378-F1
#
_cell.length_a   1.000
_cell.length_b   1.000
_cell.length_c   1.000
_cell.angle_alpha   90.00
_cell.angle_beta   90.00
_cell.angle_gamma   90.00
#
_symmetry.space_group_name_H-M   'P 1'
#
loop_
_entity.id
_entity.type
_entity.pdbx_description
1 polymer ?
#
loop_
_entity_poly.entity_id
_entity_poly.type
_entity_poly.pdbx_seq_one_letter_code
_entity_poly.pdbx_strand_id
1 'polypeptide(L)'
;METKLTIRLKKKVIERAKDYAHSHKISLSKMVESYLESITNQKSEDIEITPLVESLSGVIHLTEDFDLKNDYSNYLTEKYK
;
A
#
# COMPACT_ATOMS: atom_id res chain seq x y z
N MET A 1 8.62 24.22 -5.12
CA MET A 1 9.99 24.72 -4.87
C MET A 1 10.75 23.61 -4.17
N GLU A 2 11.96 23.29 -4.64
CA GLU A 2 12.81 22.31 -3.97
C GLU A 2 13.63 22.98 -2.86
N THR A 3 13.73 22.33 -1.70
CA THR A 3 14.54 22.81 -0.57
C THR A 3 15.42 21.69 -0.03
N LYS A 4 16.54 22.06 0.59
CA LYS A 4 17.49 21.08 1.15
C LYS A 4 17.11 20.79 2.61
N LEU A 5 16.82 19.52 2.90
CA LEU A 5 16.60 19.02 4.26
C LEU A 5 17.86 18.25 4.73
N THR A 6 18.42 18.61 5.88
CA THR A 6 19.56 17.91 6.48
C THR A 6 19.10 17.09 7.68
N ILE A 7 19.25 15.76 7.61
CA ILE A 7 18.79 14.82 8.64
C ILE A 7 20.01 14.06 9.20
N ARG A 8 20.06 13.84 10.52
CA ARG A 8 21.09 13.02 11.16
C ARG A 8 20.67 11.56 11.17
N LEU A 9 21.48 10.69 10.58
CA LEU A 9 21.25 9.25 10.50
C LEU A 9 22.54 8.49 10.83
N LYS A 10 22.40 7.23 11.24
CA LYS A 10 23.57 6.35 11.43
C LYS A 10 24.25 6.11 10.08
N LYS A 11 25.59 6.17 10.04
CA LYS A 11 26.38 5.93 8.80
C LYS A 11 25.99 4.64 8.07
N LYS A 12 25.84 3.53 8.81
CA LYS A 12 25.41 2.23 8.24
C LYS A 12 24.05 2.28 7.53
N VAL A 13 23.13 3.14 7.98
CA VAL A 13 21.81 3.30 7.36
C VAL A 13 21.94 4.08 6.05
N ILE A 14 22.76 5.13 6.05
CA ILE A 14 23.02 5.95 4.84
C ILE A 14 23.62 5.08 3.73
N GLU A 15 24.61 4.23 4.04
CA GLU A 15 25.25 3.39 3.03
C GLU A 15 24.27 2.36 2.44
N ARG A 16 23.53 1.64 3.28
CA ARG A 16 22.47 0.72 2.81
C ARG A 16 21.42 1.43 1.93
N ALA A 17 21.05 2.66 2.29
CA ALA A 17 20.05 3.41 1.53
C ALA A 17 20.59 3.85 0.16
N LYS A 18 21.88 4.24 0.07
CA LYS A 18 22.54 4.53 -1.21
C LYS A 18 22.62 3.29 -2.10
N ASP A 19 23.00 2.14 -1.54
CA ASP A 19 23.11 0.88 -2.28
C ASP A 19 21.75 0.50 -2.88
N TYR A 20 20.68 0.59 -2.08
CA TYR A 20 19.32 0.34 -2.54
C TYR A 20 18.89 1.34 -3.61
N ALA A 21 19.16 2.64 -3.42
CA ALA A 21 18.81 3.67 -4.40
C ALA A 21 19.49 3.39 -5.76
N HIS A 22 20.77 3.03 -5.71
CA HIS A 22 21.56 2.70 -6.89
C HIS A 22 21.03 1.46 -7.61
N SER A 23 20.74 0.38 -6.88
CA SER A 23 20.22 -0.86 -7.47
C SER A 23 18.85 -0.66 -8.14
N HIS A 24 18.05 0.27 -7.63
CA HIS A 24 16.73 0.61 -8.18
C HIS A 24 16.77 1.79 -9.18
N LYS A 25 17.97 2.29 -9.53
CA LYS A 25 18.18 3.41 -10.47
C LYS A 25 17.40 4.68 -10.10
N ILE A 26 17.26 4.95 -8.80
CA ILE A 26 16.63 6.17 -8.26
C ILE A 26 17.61 6.97 -7.39
N SER A 27 17.35 8.26 -7.21
CA SER A 27 18.14 9.08 -6.29
C SER A 27 17.69 8.85 -4.85
N LEU A 28 18.62 9.01 -3.90
CA LEU A 28 18.30 8.91 -2.47
C LEU A 28 17.28 9.98 -2.06
N SER A 29 17.38 11.20 -2.61
CA SER A 29 16.40 12.27 -2.38
C SER A 29 15.00 11.85 -2.86
N LYS A 30 14.90 11.22 -4.05
CA LYS A 30 13.61 10.77 -4.58
C LYS A 30 12.99 9.65 -3.75
N MET A 31 13.81 8.72 -3.26
CA MET A 31 13.36 7.67 -2.36
C MET A 31 12.78 8.24 -1.06
N VAL A 32 13.48 9.19 -0.45
CA VAL A 32 13.05 9.81 0.81
C VAL A 32 11.80 10.66 0.60
N GLU A 33 11.75 11.47 -0.47
CA GLU A 33 10.59 12.26 -0.85
C GLU A 33 9.35 11.37 -1.03
N SER A 34 9.46 10.30 -1.83
CA SER A 34 8.34 9.38 -2.08
C SER A 34 7.83 8.71 -0.80
N TYR A 35 8.72 8.34 0.11
CA TYR A 35 8.30 7.81 1.41
C TYR A 35 7.57 8.85 2.24
N LEU A 36 8.10 10.07 2.34
CA LEU A 36 7.47 11.16 3.07
C LEU A 36 6.10 11.51 2.48
N GLU A 37 5.97 11.56 1.16
CA GLU A 37 4.68 11.73 0.47
C GLU A 37 3.71 10.62 0.85
N SER A 38 4.13 9.35 0.83
CA SER A 38 3.26 8.20 1.14
C SER A 38 2.64 8.25 2.55
N ILE A 39 3.34 8.85 3.53
CA ILE A 39 2.86 8.91 4.93
C ILE A 39 2.22 10.25 5.30
N THR A 40 2.52 11.32 4.57
CA THR A 40 1.99 12.68 4.84
C THR A 40 0.82 13.04 3.95
N ASN A 41 0.66 12.40 2.80
CA ASN A 41 -0.43 12.65 1.87
C ASN A 41 -1.73 11.91 2.25
N GLN A 42 -1.98 11.72 3.55
CA GLN A 42 -3.28 11.28 4.08
C GLN A 42 -4.31 12.41 3.93
N LYS A 43 -4.65 12.77 2.70
CA LYS A 43 -6.01 13.17 2.40
C LYS A 43 -6.80 11.88 2.25
N SER A 44 -7.95 11.85 2.89
CA SER A 44 -9.01 10.86 2.69
C SER A 44 -9.42 10.88 1.23
N GLU A 45 -8.68 10.20 0.38
CA GLU A 45 -9.10 9.86 -0.96
C GLU A 45 -9.49 8.39 -0.90
N ASP A 46 -10.70 8.12 -1.42
CA ASP A 46 -11.23 6.79 -1.63
C ASP A 46 -10.10 5.85 -2.02
N ILE A 47 -10.07 4.68 -1.40
CA ILE A 47 -9.05 3.65 -1.67
C ILE A 47 -9.02 3.45 -3.19
N GLU A 48 -8.04 4.04 -3.89
CA GLU A 48 -7.88 3.85 -5.31
C GLU A 48 -7.37 2.42 -5.50
N ILE A 49 -8.33 1.54 -5.74
CA ILE A 49 -8.07 0.14 -6.04
C ILE A 49 -7.39 0.11 -7.41
N THR A 50 -6.21 -0.50 -7.51
CA THR A 50 -5.54 -0.61 -8.82
C THR A 50 -6.44 -1.33 -9.83
N PRO A 51 -6.36 -1.05 -11.15
CA PRO A 51 -7.22 -1.70 -12.16
C PRO A 51 -7.15 -3.23 -12.14
N LEU A 52 -5.99 -3.77 -11.75
CA LEU A 52 -5.83 -5.21 -11.56
C LEU A 52 -6.64 -5.71 -10.36
N VAL A 53 -6.54 -5.03 -9.21
CA VAL A 53 -7.29 -5.43 -8.01
C VAL A 53 -8.80 -5.21 -8.22
N GLU A 54 -9.23 -4.18 -8.93
CA GLU A 54 -10.61 -3.98 -9.36
C GLU A 54 -11.11 -5.13 -10.26
N SER A 55 -10.29 -5.56 -11.24
CA SER A 55 -10.63 -6.69 -12.10
C SER A 55 -10.71 -8.03 -11.34
N LEU A 56 -9.95 -8.17 -10.24
CA LEU A 56 -9.91 -9.36 -9.40
C LEU A 56 -11.00 -9.38 -8.31
N SER A 57 -11.37 -8.22 -7.77
CA SER A 57 -12.42 -8.10 -6.74
C SER A 57 -13.81 -8.39 -7.30
N GLY A 58 -13.98 -8.27 -8.63
CA GLY A 58 -15.25 -8.48 -9.29
C GLY A 58 -16.31 -7.43 -8.93
N VAL A 59 -17.55 -7.63 -9.38
CA VAL A 59 -18.69 -6.70 -9.23
C VAL A 59 -19.49 -6.96 -7.94
N ILE A 60 -18.86 -7.54 -6.91
CA ILE A 60 -19.59 -7.95 -5.71
C ILE A 60 -19.81 -6.72 -4.82
N HIS A 61 -21.01 -6.18 -4.87
CA HIS A 61 -21.49 -5.18 -3.92
C HIS A 61 -22.04 -5.91 -2.70
N LEU A 62 -21.32 -5.85 -1.59
CA LEU A 62 -21.79 -6.35 -0.30
C LEU A 62 -22.69 -5.29 0.33
N THR A 63 -23.82 -5.72 0.88
CA THR A 63 -24.67 -4.85 1.68
C THR A 63 -23.98 -4.57 3.03
N GLU A 64 -24.30 -3.43 3.66
CA GLU A 64 -23.68 -3.04 4.94
C GLU A 64 -23.89 -4.07 6.06
N ASP A 65 -24.93 -4.88 5.95
CA ASP A 65 -25.34 -5.93 6.87
C ASP A 65 -24.86 -7.34 6.48
N PHE A 66 -23.95 -7.46 5.49
CA PHE A 66 -23.49 -8.76 5.01
C PHE A 66 -22.71 -9.54 6.08
N ASP A 67 -23.30 -10.65 6.55
CA ASP A 67 -22.68 -11.55 7.53
C ASP A 67 -21.89 -12.68 6.83
N LEU A 68 -20.63 -12.37 6.52
CA LEU A 68 -19.65 -13.31 5.96
C LEU A 68 -19.62 -14.67 6.67
N LYS A 69 -19.77 -14.69 8.00
CA LYS A 69 -19.57 -15.91 8.79
C LYS A 69 -20.75 -16.87 8.62
N ASN A 70 -21.96 -16.33 8.63
CA ASN A 70 -23.17 -17.11 8.44
C ASN A 70 -23.26 -17.65 7.01
N ASP A 71 -22.97 -16.80 6.02
CA ASP A 71 -23.02 -17.18 4.61
C ASP A 71 -22.00 -18.27 4.28
N TYR A 72 -20.78 -18.14 4.81
CA TYR A 72 -19.75 -19.16 4.67
C TYR A 72 -20.12 -20.49 5.33
N SER A 73 -20.75 -20.44 6.51
CA SER A 73 -21.21 -21.65 7.22
C SER A 73 -22.33 -22.37 6.46
N ASN A 74 -23.26 -21.62 5.88
CA ASN A 74 -24.33 -22.16 5.03
C ASN A 74 -23.75 -22.82 3.77
N TYR A 75 -22.82 -22.12 3.08
CA TYR A 75 -22.14 -22.67 1.90
C TYR A 75 -21.45 -24.00 2.19
N LEU A 76 -20.69 -24.10 3.29
CA LEU A 76 -20.03 -25.36 3.66
C LEU A 76 -21.04 -26.46 3.96
N THR A 77 -22.15 -26.13 4.62
CA THR A 77 -23.22 -27.08 4.92
C THR A 77 -23.87 -27.63 3.65
N GLU A 78 -24.12 -26.78 2.64
CA GLU A 78 -24.65 -27.23 1.35
C GLU A 78 -23.62 -28.02 0.53
N LYS A 79 -22.35 -27.59 0.55
CA LYS A 79 -21.29 -28.23 -0.23
C LYS A 79 -21.02 -29.68 0.20
N TYR A 80 -21.11 -29.95 1.50
CA TYR A 80 -20.83 -31.27 2.08
C TYR A 80 -22.11 -32.05 2.44
N LYS A 81 -23.23 -31.67 1.83
CA LYS A 81 -24.52 -32.40 1.91
C LYS A 81 -24.53 -33.56 0.92
#